data_AF-A0A9W8N436-F1
#
_entry.id   AF-A0A9W8N436-F1
#
_cell.length_a   1.000
_cell.length_b   1.000
_cell.length_c   1.000
_cell.angle_alpha   90.00
_cell.angle_beta   90.00
_cell.angle_gamma   90.00
#
_symmetry.space_group_name_H-M   'P 1'
#
loop_
_entity.id
_entity.type
_entity.pdbx_description
1 polymer ?
#
loop_
_entity_poly.entity_id
_entity_poly.type
_entity_poly.pdbx_seq_one_letter_code
_entity_poly.pdbx_strand_id
1 'polypeptide(L)'
;MVRVLTAALLLGSSAWALPYDGEIYARQNTTCTVKDSYPTVNDAKLPDPFTFSDGTKVTTQDQWKCRQAEISKQLQQYELGDYPPPPDKVEATMSGNSISVKITVGTKSVTLTSNISKGSSAAPGPAIITIGGSSLPIPGTVGTIGFGNDAWAGQSNARGQGSFYTLFGNTHTAAGLCQDWH
;
A
#
# COMPACT_ATOMS: atom_id res chain seq x y z
N MET A 1 -10.16 -41.93 48.00
CA MET A 1 -10.75 -40.67 47.50
C MET A 1 -9.67 -39.92 46.73
N VAL A 2 -9.71 -39.97 45.39
CA VAL A 2 -8.73 -39.30 44.52
C VAL A 2 -9.33 -37.97 44.07
N ARG A 3 -8.68 -36.86 44.39
CA ARG A 3 -9.05 -35.51 43.93
C ARG A 3 -8.40 -35.28 42.57
N VAL A 4 -9.23 -35.13 41.53
CA VAL A 4 -8.78 -34.78 40.18
C VAL A 4 -8.75 -33.25 40.07
N LEU A 5 -7.56 -32.68 39.84
CA LEU A 5 -7.35 -31.26 39.57
C LEU A 5 -7.73 -30.97 38.11
N THR A 6 -8.75 -30.15 37.91
CA THR A 6 -9.21 -29.71 36.59
C THR A 6 -8.32 -28.54 36.12
N ALA A 7 -7.52 -28.78 35.08
CA ALA A 7 -6.77 -27.71 34.41
C ALA A 7 -7.72 -26.96 33.45
N ALA A 8 -7.86 -25.64 33.65
CA ALA A 8 -8.61 -24.78 32.75
C ALA A 8 -7.71 -24.37 31.57
N LEU A 9 -8.02 -24.88 30.37
CA LEU A 9 -7.41 -24.44 29.12
C LEU A 9 -8.02 -23.07 28.74
N LEU A 10 -7.22 -22.01 28.80
CA LEU A 10 -7.55 -20.70 28.24
C LEU A 10 -7.46 -20.80 26.71
N LEU A 11 -8.61 -20.90 26.05
CA LEU A 11 -8.71 -20.81 24.60
C LEU A 11 -8.40 -19.37 24.18
N GLY A 12 -7.22 -19.16 23.59
CA GLY A 12 -6.86 -17.92 22.93
C GLY A 12 -7.78 -17.70 21.73
N SER A 13 -8.61 -16.65 21.79
CA SER A 13 -9.39 -16.19 20.66
C SER A 13 -8.43 -15.60 19.62
N SER A 14 -8.21 -16.32 18.52
CA SER A 14 -7.63 -15.75 17.31
C SER A 14 -8.58 -14.66 16.81
N ALA A 15 -8.12 -13.41 16.84
CA ALA A 15 -8.80 -12.33 16.17
C ALA A 15 -8.66 -12.57 14.67
N TRP A 16 -9.73 -13.07 14.04
CA TRP A 16 -9.84 -13.12 12.59
C TRP A 16 -10.01 -11.68 12.11
N ALA A 17 -8.92 -11.07 11.66
CA ALA A 17 -9.03 -9.93 10.78
C ALA A 17 -9.67 -10.46 9.50
N LEU A 18 -10.95 -10.17 9.29
CA LEU A 18 -11.61 -10.44 8.02
C LEU A 18 -10.81 -9.70 6.93
N PRO A 19 -10.49 -10.35 5.80
CA PRO A 19 -9.96 -9.64 4.66
C PRO A 19 -10.96 -8.53 4.30
N TYR A 20 -10.47 -7.30 4.24
CA TYR A 20 -11.24 -6.18 3.75
C TYR A 20 -11.41 -6.34 2.24
N ASP A 21 -12.47 -7.05 1.86
CA ASP A 21 -12.89 -7.22 0.47
C ASP A 21 -13.69 -5.97 0.07
N GLY A 22 -13.06 -4.95 -0.55
CA GLY A 22 -13.90 -4.01 -1.31
C GLY A 22 -13.33 -2.73 -1.90
N GLU A 23 -12.51 -1.93 -1.20
CA GLU A 23 -12.29 -0.55 -1.71
C GLU A 23 -10.86 -0.17 -2.08
N ILE A 24 -9.82 -0.91 -1.63
CA ILE A 24 -8.44 -0.54 -1.99
C ILE A 24 -8.21 -0.69 -3.49
N TYR A 25 -8.77 -1.76 -4.10
CA TYR A 25 -8.69 -1.99 -5.54
C TYR A 25 -9.75 -1.24 -6.35
N ALA A 26 -10.78 -0.67 -5.72
CA ALA A 26 -11.81 0.10 -6.42
C ALA A 26 -11.25 1.40 -7.03
N ARG A 27 -10.14 1.95 -6.50
CA ARG A 27 -9.43 3.09 -7.13
C ARG A 27 -8.72 2.72 -8.42
N GLN A 28 -8.38 1.45 -8.62
CA GLN A 28 -7.77 0.95 -9.85
C GLN A 28 -8.81 0.35 -10.82
N ASN A 29 -9.98 -0.05 -10.30
CA ASN A 29 -11.06 -0.65 -11.07
C ASN A 29 -12.10 0.41 -11.47
N THR A 30 -11.68 1.39 -12.27
CA THR A 30 -12.63 2.28 -12.95
C THR A 30 -13.01 1.65 -14.29
N THR A 31 -14.27 1.73 -14.71
CA THR A 31 -14.70 1.34 -16.08
C THR A 31 -14.15 2.29 -17.17
N CYS A 32 -13.27 3.21 -16.80
CA CYS A 32 -12.70 4.20 -17.69
C CYS A 32 -11.53 3.59 -18.46
N THR A 33 -11.53 3.73 -19.78
CA THR A 33 -10.41 3.31 -20.61
C THR A 33 -9.26 4.29 -20.49
N VAL A 34 -8.12 3.85 -19.97
CA VAL A 34 -6.85 4.60 -19.99
C VAL A 34 -6.03 4.19 -21.21
N LYS A 35 -5.25 5.12 -21.77
CA LYS A 35 -4.31 4.83 -22.86
C LYS A 35 -3.05 4.15 -22.30
N ASP A 36 -2.43 3.31 -23.14
CA ASP A 36 -1.13 2.70 -22.81
C ASP A 36 0.00 3.73 -22.75
N SER A 37 -0.11 4.79 -23.56
CA SER A 37 0.85 5.88 -23.64
C SER A 37 0.15 7.22 -23.88
N TYR A 38 0.63 8.26 -23.20
CA TYR A 38 0.24 9.65 -23.39
C TYR A 38 1.37 10.42 -24.10
N PRO A 39 1.04 11.39 -24.97
CA PRO A 39 2.04 12.24 -25.64
C PRO A 39 2.53 13.33 -24.69
N THR A 40 3.73 13.87 -24.98
CA THR A 40 4.24 15.05 -24.30
C THR A 40 3.42 16.29 -24.67
N VAL A 41 3.37 17.25 -23.75
CA VAL A 41 2.72 18.54 -23.96
C VAL A 41 3.74 19.67 -23.91
N ASN A 42 3.43 20.78 -24.58
CA ASN A 42 4.21 22.02 -24.48
C ASN A 42 3.38 23.06 -23.71
N ASP A 43 3.42 22.97 -22.39
CA ASP A 43 2.76 23.91 -21.48
C ASP A 43 3.78 24.43 -20.45
N ALA A 44 3.95 25.75 -20.41
CA ALA A 44 4.83 26.40 -19.45
C ALA A 44 4.19 26.56 -18.06
N LYS A 45 2.89 26.27 -17.93
CA LYS A 45 2.12 26.32 -16.68
C LYS A 45 1.86 24.91 -16.13
N LEU A 46 1.23 24.85 -14.95
CA LEU A 46 0.76 23.60 -14.39
C LEU A 46 -0.36 23.01 -15.28
N PRO A 47 -0.31 21.71 -15.62
CA PRO A 47 -1.37 21.05 -16.38
C PRO A 47 -2.74 21.20 -15.72
N ASP A 48 -3.77 21.46 -16.54
CA ASP A 48 -5.16 21.59 -16.05
C ASP A 48 -5.67 20.23 -15.51
N PRO A 49 -5.99 20.11 -14.21
CA PRO A 49 -6.53 18.87 -13.67
C PRO A 49 -7.93 18.57 -14.22
N PHE A 50 -8.68 19.56 -14.69
CA PHE A 50 -10.06 19.43 -15.16
C PHE A 50 -10.18 19.32 -16.69
N THR A 51 -9.09 18.96 -17.37
CA THR A 51 -9.08 18.65 -18.80
C THR A 51 -8.39 17.32 -19.04
N PHE A 52 -9.07 16.42 -19.75
CA PHE A 52 -8.50 15.17 -20.24
C PHE A 52 -7.43 15.44 -21.31
N SER A 53 -6.59 14.45 -21.57
CA SER A 53 -5.51 14.54 -22.56
C SER A 53 -6.01 14.64 -24.00
N ASP A 54 -7.27 14.35 -24.26
CA ASP A 54 -7.95 14.57 -25.54
C ASP A 54 -8.61 15.96 -25.65
N GLY A 55 -8.50 16.80 -24.61
CA GLY A 55 -9.09 18.14 -24.55
C GLY A 55 -10.50 18.20 -23.93
N THR A 56 -11.12 17.05 -23.63
CA THR A 56 -12.45 17.00 -23.01
C THR A 56 -12.42 17.58 -21.60
N LYS A 57 -13.43 18.38 -21.22
CA LYS A 57 -13.53 18.94 -19.86
C LYS A 57 -14.12 17.95 -18.87
N VAL A 58 -13.54 17.93 -17.67
CA VAL A 58 -14.06 17.22 -16.51
C VAL A 58 -15.04 18.13 -15.78
N THR A 59 -16.31 17.75 -15.76
CA THR A 59 -17.41 18.56 -15.21
C THR A 59 -18.23 17.81 -14.17
N THR A 60 -18.02 16.51 -14.01
CA THR A 60 -18.76 15.64 -13.08
C THR A 60 -17.82 14.81 -12.22
N GLN A 61 -18.31 14.31 -11.09
CA GLN A 61 -17.54 13.45 -10.19
C GLN A 61 -17.16 12.10 -10.85
N ASP A 62 -18.00 11.57 -11.73
CA ASP A 62 -17.67 10.33 -12.45
C ASP A 62 -16.60 10.56 -13.51
N GLN A 63 -16.63 11.70 -14.22
CA GLN A 63 -15.52 12.09 -15.09
C GLN A 63 -14.23 12.31 -14.28
N TRP A 64 -14.32 12.84 -13.07
CA TRP A 64 -13.15 13.00 -12.19
C TRP A 64 -12.50 11.66 -11.84
N LYS A 65 -13.28 10.60 -11.57
CA LYS A 65 -12.72 9.26 -11.36
C LYS A 65 -11.91 8.77 -12.57
N CYS A 66 -12.42 8.98 -13.79
CA CYS A 66 -11.69 8.66 -15.01
C CYS A 66 -10.43 9.53 -15.17
N ARG A 67 -10.50 10.82 -14.83
CA ARG A 67 -9.36 11.72 -14.88
C ARG A 67 -8.27 11.34 -13.86
N GLN A 68 -8.65 10.87 -12.67
CA GLN A 68 -7.70 10.35 -11.69
C GLN A 68 -6.95 9.12 -12.22
N ALA A 69 -7.63 8.19 -12.90
CA ALA A 69 -7.00 7.05 -13.55
C ALA A 69 -6.03 7.49 -14.66
N GLU A 70 -6.42 8.47 -15.47
CA GLU A 70 -5.57 9.07 -16.50
C GLU A 70 -4.31 9.72 -15.90
N ILE A 71 -4.46 10.57 -14.89
CA ILE A 71 -3.33 11.24 -14.19
C ILE A 71 -2.41 10.19 -13.56
N SER A 72 -2.96 9.15 -12.92
CA SER A 72 -2.16 8.05 -12.37
C SER A 72 -1.29 7.39 -13.43
N LYS A 73 -1.85 7.07 -14.60
CA LYS A 73 -1.08 6.48 -15.71
C LYS A 73 -0.02 7.44 -16.26
N GLN A 74 -0.31 8.74 -16.32
CA GLN A 74 0.66 9.76 -16.72
C GLN A 74 1.83 9.87 -15.74
N LEU A 75 1.57 9.88 -14.43
CA LEU A 75 2.61 9.90 -13.40
C LEU A 75 3.49 8.65 -13.47
N GLN A 76 2.89 7.47 -13.66
CA GLN A 76 3.64 6.23 -13.86
C GLN A 76 4.52 6.28 -15.12
N GLN A 77 4.00 6.80 -16.24
CA GLN A 77 4.75 6.86 -17.50
C GLN A 77 5.93 7.84 -17.43
N TYR A 78 5.73 9.02 -16.85
CA TYR A 78 6.70 10.11 -16.94
C TYR A 78 7.65 10.22 -15.75
N GLU A 79 7.29 9.70 -14.58
CA GLU A 79 8.05 9.95 -13.35
C GLU A 79 8.24 8.71 -12.47
N LEU A 80 7.14 8.03 -12.13
CA LEU A 80 7.13 7.04 -11.06
C LEU A 80 7.50 5.62 -11.52
N GLY A 81 7.38 5.32 -12.81
CA GLY A 81 7.48 3.96 -13.34
C GLY A 81 6.19 3.15 -13.11
N ASP A 82 6.18 1.91 -13.61
CA ASP A 82 4.99 1.06 -13.58
C ASP A 82 4.63 0.64 -12.16
N TYR A 83 3.38 0.83 -11.75
CA TYR A 83 2.85 0.33 -10.48
C TYR A 83 2.21 -1.05 -10.73
N PRO A 84 2.80 -2.14 -10.21
CA PRO A 84 2.34 -3.49 -10.53
C PRO A 84 0.89 -3.75 -10.09
N PRO A 85 0.21 -4.72 -10.74
CA PRO A 85 -1.09 -5.20 -10.27
C PRO A 85 -0.99 -5.88 -8.89
N PRO A 86 -2.13 -6.23 -8.27
CA PRO A 86 -2.15 -6.98 -7.02
C PRO A 86 -1.31 -8.26 -7.12
N PRO A 87 -0.58 -8.64 -6.05
CA PRO A 87 0.21 -9.87 -6.01
C PRO A 87 -0.68 -11.11 -6.03
N ASP A 88 -0.11 -12.27 -6.36
CA ASP A 88 -0.85 -13.54 -6.45
C ASP A 88 -1.38 -14.01 -5.09
N LYS A 89 -0.64 -13.73 -4.02
CA LYS A 89 -1.00 -14.11 -2.66
C LYS A 89 -0.45 -13.15 -1.62
N VAL A 90 -1.26 -12.85 -0.61
CA VAL A 90 -0.87 -12.12 0.59
C VAL A 90 -1.29 -12.93 1.81
N GLU A 91 -0.36 -13.17 2.72
CA GLU A 91 -0.60 -13.87 3.99
C GLU A 91 -0.08 -12.99 5.13
N ALA A 92 -0.89 -12.78 6.17
CA ALA A 92 -0.49 -11.98 7.32
C ALA A 92 -0.55 -12.82 8.60
N THR A 93 0.47 -12.69 9.44
CA THR A 93 0.51 -13.27 10.79
C THR A 93 0.84 -12.18 11.81
N MET A 94 0.32 -12.32 13.01
CA MET A 94 0.62 -11.42 14.13
C MET A 94 1.33 -12.16 15.24
N SER A 95 2.34 -11.52 15.82
CA SER A 95 3.05 -12.00 17.01
C SER A 95 3.34 -10.82 17.93
N GLY A 96 2.70 -10.81 19.11
CA GLY A 96 2.77 -9.67 20.03
C GLY A 96 2.33 -8.37 19.35
N ASN A 97 3.23 -7.40 19.30
CA ASN A 97 3.03 -6.09 18.68
C ASN A 97 3.57 -6.00 17.24
N SER A 98 3.89 -7.12 16.60
CA SER A 98 4.41 -7.12 15.24
C SER A 98 3.47 -7.87 14.28
N ILE A 99 3.29 -7.33 13.10
CA ILE A 99 2.62 -7.97 11.97
C ILE A 99 3.65 -8.35 10.92
N SER A 100 3.60 -9.59 10.44
CA SER A 100 4.40 -10.09 9.34
C SER A 100 3.50 -10.39 8.15
N VAL A 101 3.74 -9.70 7.04
CA VAL A 101 3.01 -9.83 5.79
C VAL A 101 3.91 -10.48 4.75
N LYS A 102 3.57 -11.71 4.36
CA LYS A 102 4.22 -12.44 3.28
C LYS A 102 3.49 -12.16 1.97
N ILE A 103 4.22 -11.68 0.98
CA ILE A 103 3.74 -11.34 -0.36
C ILE A 103 4.38 -12.30 -1.35
N THR A 104 3.56 -12.88 -2.24
CA THR A 104 4.01 -13.82 -3.27
C THR A 104 3.62 -13.31 -4.66
N VAL A 105 4.60 -13.32 -5.57
CA VAL A 105 4.42 -13.01 -7.00
C VAL A 105 5.19 -14.06 -7.81
N GLY A 106 4.48 -14.84 -8.61
CA GLY A 106 4.97 -16.02 -9.30
C GLY A 106 5.61 -17.01 -8.32
N THR A 107 6.89 -17.32 -8.56
CA THR A 107 7.68 -18.23 -7.71
C THR A 107 8.40 -17.53 -6.57
N LYS A 108 8.30 -16.20 -6.47
CA LYS A 108 9.05 -15.39 -5.51
C LYS A 108 8.18 -14.97 -4.34
N SER A 109 8.77 -14.88 -3.17
CA SER A 109 8.09 -14.40 -1.97
C SER A 109 9.01 -13.57 -1.10
N VAL A 110 8.45 -12.55 -0.46
CA VAL A 110 9.13 -11.72 0.53
C VAL A 110 8.22 -11.51 1.73
N THR A 111 8.80 -11.34 2.91
CA THR A 111 8.06 -11.05 4.13
C THR A 111 8.46 -9.69 4.66
N LEU A 112 7.49 -8.80 4.77
CA LEU A 112 7.62 -7.52 5.46
C LEU A 112 7.16 -7.68 6.90
N THR A 113 7.94 -7.15 7.85
CA THR A 113 7.53 -7.12 9.26
C THR A 113 7.45 -5.68 9.73
N SER A 114 6.31 -5.32 10.31
CA SER A 114 6.01 -3.99 10.83
C SER A 114 5.62 -4.07 12.29
N ASN A 115 6.06 -3.08 13.08
CA ASN A 115 5.65 -2.93 14.46
C ASN A 115 4.37 -2.10 14.55
N ILE A 116 3.48 -2.51 15.44
CA ILE A 116 2.19 -1.90 15.72
C ILE A 116 2.22 -1.36 17.15
N SER A 117 2.10 -0.03 17.27
CA SER A 117 1.74 0.63 18.52
C SER A 117 0.24 0.83 18.53
N LYS A 118 -0.45 0.30 19.54
CA LYS A 118 -1.90 0.49 19.66
C LYS A 118 -2.18 1.82 20.38
N GLY A 119 -3.25 2.50 19.98
CA GLY A 119 -3.79 3.60 20.77
C GLY A 119 -4.27 3.11 22.15
N SER A 120 -4.50 4.04 23.07
CA SER A 120 -4.84 3.76 24.48
C SER A 120 -6.14 2.97 24.70
N SER A 121 -6.97 2.80 23.68
CA SER A 121 -8.22 2.02 23.75
C SER A 121 -7.97 0.52 23.68
N ALA A 122 -8.72 -0.25 24.46
CA ALA A 122 -8.76 -1.72 24.35
C ALA A 122 -9.51 -2.19 23.08
N ALA A 123 -10.43 -1.38 22.54
CA ALA A 123 -11.11 -1.67 21.28
C ALA A 123 -10.19 -1.38 20.07
N PRO A 124 -10.44 -1.99 18.90
CA PRO A 124 -9.85 -1.53 17.65
C PRO A 124 -10.11 -0.03 17.45
N GLY A 125 -9.11 0.69 16.93
CA GLY A 125 -9.15 2.14 16.76
C GLY A 125 -8.38 2.57 15.51
N PRO A 126 -8.37 3.87 15.20
CA PRO A 126 -7.66 4.40 14.04
C PRO A 126 -6.15 4.17 14.20
N ALA A 127 -5.46 4.03 13.07
CA ALA A 127 -4.01 3.93 13.02
C ALA A 127 -3.44 4.77 11.88
N ILE A 128 -2.20 5.23 12.06
CA ILE A 128 -1.41 5.92 11.03
C ILE A 128 -0.26 5.00 10.61
N ILE A 129 -0.12 4.75 9.31
CA ILE A 129 1.07 4.09 8.76
C ILE A 129 2.15 5.16 8.60
N THR A 130 3.32 4.92 9.19
CA THR A 130 4.44 5.85 9.16
C THR A 130 5.53 5.29 8.25
N ILE A 131 5.95 6.07 7.24
CA ILE A 131 6.96 5.66 6.27
C ILE A 131 8.34 6.01 6.83
N GLY A 132 9.13 5.00 7.22
CA GLY A 132 10.46 5.17 7.83
C GLY A 132 10.46 5.76 9.25
N GLY A 133 9.35 6.33 9.68
CA GLY A 133 9.14 6.95 11.00
C GLY A 133 8.09 8.05 10.93
N SER A 134 7.84 8.74 12.05
CA SER A 134 6.97 9.91 12.10
C SER A 134 7.68 11.10 12.72
N SER A 135 7.50 12.28 12.11
CA SER A 135 7.90 13.57 12.66
C SER A 135 6.69 14.42 13.10
N LEU A 136 5.51 13.81 13.13
CA LEU A 136 4.26 14.46 13.54
C LEU A 136 3.91 14.07 14.98
N PRO A 137 3.31 14.99 15.77
CA PRO A 137 2.77 14.64 17.08
C PRO A 137 1.51 13.79 16.90
N ILE A 138 1.63 12.48 17.15
CA ILE A 138 0.50 11.54 17.04
C ILE A 138 -0.19 11.44 18.41
N PRO A 139 -1.51 11.71 18.51
CA PRO A 139 -2.24 11.56 19.75
C PRO A 139 -2.20 10.12 20.26
N GLY A 140 -2.07 9.91 21.58
CA GLY A 140 -2.01 8.57 22.19
C GLY A 140 -3.28 7.71 21.99
N THR A 141 -4.36 8.29 21.49
CA THR A 141 -5.59 7.58 21.12
C THR A 141 -5.52 6.91 19.74
N VAL A 142 -4.50 7.22 18.93
CA VAL A 142 -4.31 6.71 17.57
C VAL A 142 -3.12 5.75 17.55
N GLY A 143 -3.30 4.57 16.95
CA GLY A 143 -2.22 3.62 16.77
C GLY A 143 -1.22 4.05 15.69
N THR A 144 -0.05 3.44 15.68
CA THR A 144 0.95 3.64 14.63
C THR A 144 1.45 2.32 14.09
N ILE A 145 1.69 2.27 12.79
CA ILE A 145 2.25 1.09 12.09
C ILE A 145 3.50 1.57 11.35
N GLY A 146 4.66 1.09 11.77
CA GLY A 146 5.93 1.44 11.12
C GLY A 146 6.13 0.66 9.83
N PHE A 147 6.06 1.32 8.68
CA PHE A 147 6.42 0.74 7.40
C PHE A 147 7.91 0.95 7.12
N GLY A 148 8.65 -0.15 6.99
CA GLY A 148 10.09 -0.14 6.72
C GLY A 148 10.41 0.06 5.25
N ASN A 149 10.16 1.26 4.73
CA ASN A 149 10.34 1.62 3.32
C ASN A 149 11.77 1.33 2.79
N ASP A 150 12.81 1.55 3.60
CA ASP A 150 14.20 1.26 3.18
C ASP A 150 14.44 -0.23 2.85
N ALA A 151 13.78 -1.14 3.59
CA ALA A 151 13.87 -2.58 3.33
C ALA A 151 12.98 -3.02 2.15
N TRP A 152 11.93 -2.24 1.87
CA TRP A 152 11.03 -2.47 0.74
C TRP A 152 11.66 -2.03 -0.58
N ALA A 153 12.18 -0.80 -0.62
CA ALA A 153 12.92 -0.20 -1.73
C ALA A 153 14.07 0.67 -1.19
N GLY A 154 15.31 0.21 -1.41
CA GLY A 154 16.50 0.88 -0.87
C GLY A 154 16.73 2.28 -1.44
N GLN A 155 17.03 3.24 -0.55
CA GLN A 155 17.16 4.67 -0.92
C GLN A 155 18.61 5.18 -0.94
N SER A 156 19.56 4.47 -0.34
CA SER A 156 20.97 4.88 -0.24
C SER A 156 21.80 4.46 -1.48
N ASN A 157 21.68 5.21 -2.59
CA ASN A 157 22.37 4.93 -3.87
C ASN A 157 22.11 3.51 -4.43
N ALA A 158 20.95 2.93 -4.13
CA ALA A 158 20.67 1.51 -4.28
C ALA A 158 19.49 1.25 -5.23
N ARG A 159 19.56 1.75 -6.47
CA ARG A 159 18.50 1.49 -7.46
C ARG A 159 18.31 -0.02 -7.65
N GLY A 160 17.05 -0.46 -7.63
CA GLY A 160 16.73 -1.86 -7.91
C GLY A 160 17.01 -2.82 -6.75
N GLN A 161 17.17 -2.31 -5.52
CA GLN A 161 17.42 -3.12 -4.32
C GLN A 161 16.27 -3.05 -3.33
N GLY A 162 16.00 -4.14 -2.63
CA GLY A 162 14.92 -4.25 -1.65
C GLY A 162 13.96 -5.40 -1.95
N SER A 163 13.01 -5.60 -1.04
CA SER A 163 12.02 -6.68 -1.13
C SER A 163 11.13 -6.55 -2.36
N PHE A 164 10.75 -5.33 -2.76
CA PHE A 164 9.98 -5.11 -3.99
C PHE A 164 10.74 -5.62 -5.22
N TYR A 165 12.01 -5.25 -5.36
CA TYR A 165 12.82 -5.65 -6.50
C TYR A 165 13.22 -7.12 -6.46
N THR A 166 13.17 -7.76 -5.28
CA THR A 166 13.25 -9.21 -5.20
C THR A 166 12.05 -9.85 -5.90
N LEU A 167 10.83 -9.35 -5.67
CA LEU A 167 9.62 -9.82 -6.34
C LEU A 167 9.65 -9.51 -7.85
N PHE A 168 9.77 -8.24 -8.22
CA PHE A 168 9.53 -7.77 -9.59
C PHE A 168 10.79 -7.65 -10.46
N GLY A 169 11.98 -7.86 -9.88
CA GLY A 169 13.28 -7.76 -10.57
C GLY A 169 13.97 -6.42 -10.38
N ASN A 170 15.31 -6.41 -10.40
CA ASN A 170 16.14 -5.23 -10.16
C ASN A 170 16.12 -4.18 -11.28
N THR A 171 15.62 -4.53 -12.46
CA THR A 171 15.45 -3.63 -13.61
C THR A 171 14.04 -3.07 -13.73
N HIS A 172 13.13 -3.41 -12.82
CA HIS A 172 11.75 -2.90 -12.84
C HIS A 172 11.72 -1.37 -12.88
N THR A 173 10.75 -0.81 -13.62
CA THR A 173 10.70 0.64 -13.89
C THR A 173 10.25 1.44 -12.68
N ALA A 174 9.51 0.83 -11.75
CA ALA A 174 9.07 1.46 -10.51
C ALA A 174 10.21 2.12 -9.73
N ALA A 175 10.10 3.43 -9.51
CA ALA A 175 10.87 4.15 -8.53
C ALA A 175 10.46 3.70 -7.10
N GLY A 176 11.37 3.84 -6.13
CA GLY A 176 11.04 3.56 -4.73
C GLY A 176 9.83 4.36 -4.23
N LEU A 177 9.69 5.60 -4.67
CA LEU A 177 8.55 6.47 -4.34
C LEU A 177 7.21 5.96 -4.87
N CYS A 178 7.17 5.29 -6.02
CA CYS A 178 5.93 4.72 -6.58
C CYS A 178 5.26 3.73 -5.62
N GLN A 179 6.05 3.16 -4.70
CA GLN A 179 5.64 2.10 -3.80
C GLN A 179 5.20 2.61 -2.41
N ASP A 180 5.50 3.87 -2.08
CA ASP A 180 5.17 4.52 -0.81
C ASP A 180 3.82 5.27 -0.83
N TRP A 181 3.18 5.38 -2.00
CA TRP A 181 1.83 5.94 -2.15
C TRP A 181 0.76 4.89 -1.81
N HIS A 182 0.57 4.57 -0.52
CA HIS A 182 -0.70 4.10 0.06
C HIS A 182 -0.72 4.27 1.58
#